data_AF-A0A0A3J0D7-F1
#
_entry.id   AF-A0A0A3J0D7-F1
#
_cell.length_a   1.000
_cell.length_b   1.000
_cell.length_c   1.000
_cell.angle_alpha   90.00
_cell.angle_beta   90.00
_cell.angle_gamma   90.00
#
_symmetry.space_group_name_H-M   'P 1'
#
loop_
_entity.id
_entity.type
_entity.pdbx_description
1 polymer ?
#
loop_
_entity_poly.entity_id
_entity_poly.type
_entity_poly.pdbx_seq_one_letter_code
_entity_poly.pdbx_strand_id
1 'polypeptide(L)' 'MLQLFLFGIVAYVILYFLAKLRIFPAITAVFPFINFVLLTIVVIFIVIKSGLIRAIAMIIGVIVTLIKDAFSTLF' A
#
# COMPACT_ATOMS: atom_id res chain seq x y z
N MET A 1 -24.24 -6.59 -3.05
CA MET A 1 -22.82 -6.18 -2.86
C MET A 1 -22.52 -5.70 -1.45
N LEU A 2 -23.31 -4.78 -0.87
CA LEU A 2 -23.14 -4.31 0.51
C LEU A 2 -23.13 -5.44 1.56
N GLN A 3 -24.01 -6.44 1.40
CA GLN A 3 -24.08 -7.60 2.30
C GLN A 3 -22.80 -8.45 2.31
N LEU A 4 -22.22 -8.75 1.14
CA LEU A 4 -20.96 -9.49 1.04
C LEU A 4 -19.80 -8.75 1.73
N PHE A 5 -19.79 -7.42 1.63
CA PHE A 5 -18.82 -6.58 2.31
C PHE A 5 -18.99 -6.63 3.84
N LEU A 6 -20.23 -6.54 4.33
CA LEU A 6 -20.55 -6.70 5.74
C LEU A 6 -20.17 -8.08 6.28
N PHE A 7 -20.47 -9.16 5.54
CA PHE A 7 -20.06 -10.51 5.92
C PHE A 7 -18.53 -10.66 5.99
N GLY A 8 -17.80 -10.06 5.05
CA GLY A 8 -16.33 -10.06 5.06
C GLY A 8 -15.73 -9.36 6.29
N ILE A 9 -16.29 -8.21 6.68
CA ILE A 9 -15.84 -7.49 7.89
C ILE A 9 -16.14 -8.30 9.15
N VAL A 10 -17.36 -8.84 9.27
CA VAL A 10 -17.75 -9.64 10.44
C VAL A 10 -16.88 -10.90 10.54
N ALA A 11 -16.63 -11.59 9.43
CA ALA A 11 -15.75 -12.75 9.40
C ALA A 11 -14.31 -12.38 9.79
N TYR A 12 -13.77 -11.27 9.29
CA TYR A 12 -12.44 -10.79 9.68
C TYR A 12 -12.34 -10.49 11.18
N VAL A 13 -13.36 -9.84 11.75
CA VAL A 13 -13.40 -9.53 13.19
C VAL A 13 -13.44 -10.81 14.03
N ILE A 14 -14.28 -11.79 13.65
CA ILE A 14 -14.38 -13.07 14.35
C ILE A 14 -13.04 -13.82 14.28
N LEU A 15 -12.44 -13.89 13.10
CA LEU A 15 -11.13 -14.51 12.87
C LEU A 15 -10.03 -13.81 13.69
N TYR A 16 -10.09 -12.49 13.85
CA TYR A 16 -9.16 -11.71 14.66
C TYR A 16 -9.29 -12.05 16.16
N PHE A 17 -10.51 -12.16 16.68
CA PHE A 17 -10.74 -12.60 18.06
C PHE A 17 -10.25 -14.03 18.29
N LEU A 18 -10.52 -14.96 17.35
CA LEU A 18 -10.04 -16.34 17.40
C LEU A 18 -8.50 -16.42 17.42
N ALA A 19 -7.82 -15.62 16.60
CA ALA A 19 -6.36 -15.52 16.59
C ALA A 19 -5.82 -14.92 17.89
N LYS A 20 -6.47 -13.87 18.42
CA LYS A 20 -6.06 -13.20 19.66
C LYS A 20 -6.20 -14.09 20.90
N LEU A 21 -7.23 -14.93 20.94
CA LEU A 21 -7.47 -15.91 22.00
C LEU A 21 -6.61 -17.17 21.87
N ARG A 22 -5.76 -17.27 20.81
CA ARG A 22 -4.90 -18.42 20.50
C ARG A 22 -5.65 -19.76 20.43
N ILE A 23 -6.95 -19.74 20.17
CA ILE A 23 -7.80 -20.94 20.11
C ILE A 23 -7.35 -21.85 18.95
N PHE A 24 -6.85 -21.24 17.87
CA PHE A 24 -6.27 -21.95 16.73
C PHE A 24 -4.86 -21.39 16.41
N PRO A 25 -3.79 -22.14 16.71
CA PRO A 25 -2.41 -21.73 16.41
C PRO A 25 -2.17 -21.49 14.92
N ALA A 26 -2.80 -22.29 14.06
CA ALA A 26 -2.71 -22.15 12.60
C ALA A 26 -3.30 -20.82 12.11
N ILE A 27 -4.46 -20.41 12.64
CA ILE A 27 -5.10 -19.12 12.29
C ILE A 27 -4.24 -17.95 12.80
N THR A 28 -3.68 -18.10 14.01
CA THR A 28 -2.79 -17.11 14.62
C THR A 28 -1.51 -16.89 13.80
N ALA A 29 -0.99 -17.94 13.16
CA ALA A 29 0.20 -17.85 12.30
C ALA A 29 -0.09 -17.18 10.94
N VAL A 30 -1.32 -17.28 10.42
CA VAL A 30 -1.71 -16.71 9.11
C VAL A 30 -2.16 -15.25 9.22
N PHE A 31 -2.60 -14.81 10.41
CA PHE A 31 -3.06 -13.43 10.64
C PHE A 31 -2.03 -12.33 10.31
N PRO A 32 -0.74 -12.47 10.68
CA PRO A 32 0.30 -11.51 10.31
C PRO A 32 0.41 -11.35 8.79
N PHE A 33 0.26 -12.44 8.02
CA PHE A 33 0.29 -12.40 6.57
C PHE A 33 -0.91 -11.64 5.99
N ILE A 34 -2.12 -11.92 6.49
CA ILE A 34 -3.34 -11.19 6.08
C ILE A 34 -3.20 -9.69 6.37
N ASN A 35 -2.71 -9.33 7.55
CA ASN A 35 -2.48 -7.92 7.92
C ASN A 35 -1.40 -7.25 7.07
N PHE A 36 -0.33 -7.97 6.73
CA PHE A 36 0.72 -7.46 5.85
C PHE A 36 0.18 -7.17 4.44
N VAL A 37 -0.65 -8.06 3.89
CA VAL A 37 -1.29 -7.86 2.58
C VAL A 37 -2.22 -6.65 2.62
N LEU A 38 -3.07 -6.53 3.64
CA LEU A 38 -3.96 -5.37 3.80
C LEU A 38 -3.18 -4.07 3.92
N LEU A 39 -2.12 -4.05 4.75
CA LEU A 39 -1.25 -2.88 4.89
C LEU A 39 -0.59 -2.51 3.56
N THR A 40 -0.08 -3.49 2.82
CA THR A 40 0.56 -3.27 1.52
C THR A 40 -0.41 -2.64 0.52
N ILE A 41 -1.64 -3.14 0.44
CA ILE A 41 -2.68 -2.58 -0.43
C ILE A 41 -2.99 -1.13 -0.04
N VAL A 42 -3.10 -0.84 1.26
CA VAL A 42 -3.34 0.52 1.76
C VAL A 42 -2.18 1.46 1.39
N VAL A 43 -0.93 1.02 1.58
CA VAL A 43 0.26 1.81 1.22
C VAL A 43 0.28 2.09 -0.29
N ILE A 44 0.06 1.08 -1.13
CA ILE A 44 0.00 1.26 -2.59
C ILE A 44 -1.10 2.24 -2.97
N PHE A 45 -2.29 2.12 -2.39
CA PHE A 45 -3.40 3.04 -2.64
C PHE A 45 -3.06 4.48 -2.24
N ILE A 46 -2.43 4.67 -1.07
CA ILE A 46 -1.96 5.99 -0.62
C ILE A 46 -0.90 6.55 -1.58
N VAL A 47 0.09 5.75 -1.99
CA VAL A 47 1.15 6.18 -2.92
C VAL A 47 0.57 6.61 -4.27
N ILE A 48 -0.41 5.87 -4.79
CA ILE A 48 -1.09 6.23 -6.05
C ILE A 48 -1.91 7.51 -5.87
N LYS A 49 -2.76 7.58 -4.83
CA LYS A 49 -3.70 8.70 -4.61
C LYS A 49 -3.01 10.00 -4.19
N SER A 50 -1.93 9.91 -3.42
CA SER A 50 -1.12 11.06 -3.01
C SER A 50 -0.36 11.70 -4.19
N GLY A 51 -0.29 11.03 -5.34
CA GLY A 51 0.48 11.52 -6.48
C GLY A 51 1.97 11.58 -6.22
N LEU A 52 2.49 10.90 -5.19
CA LEU A 52 3.92 10.83 -4.85
C LEU A 52 4.76 10.42 -6.06
N ILE A 53 4.29 9.42 -6.82
CA ILE A 53 4.96 8.97 -8.05
C ILE A 53 5.04 10.10 -9.08
N ARG A 54 3.99 10.91 -9.21
CA ARG A 54 3.95 12.06 -10.13
C ARG A 54 4.89 13.17 -9.70
N ALA A 55 4.95 13.46 -8.40
CA ALA A 55 5.87 14.45 -7.84
C ALA A 55 7.33 14.05 -8.08
N ILE A 56 7.67 12.78 -7.81
CA ILE A 56 9.03 12.25 -8.06
C ILE A 56 9.37 12.31 -9.56
N ALA A 57 8.45 11.92 -10.44
CA ALA A 57 8.65 11.99 -11.88
C ALA A 57 8.87 13.44 -12.37
N MET A 58 8.16 14.41 -11.81
CA MET A 58 8.34 15.83 -12.14
C MET A 58 9.71 16.34 -11.68
N ILE A 59 10.17 15.97 -10.49
CA ILE A 59 11.50 16.35 -9.99
C ILE A 59 12.61 15.79 -10.90
N ILE A 60 12.52 14.51 -11.26
CA ILE A 60 13.48 13.88 -12.18
C ILE A 60 13.45 14.58 -13.54
N GLY A 61 12.27 14.87 -14.08
CA GLY A 61 12.11 15.59 -15.33
C GLY A 61 12.78 16.97 -15.30
N VAL A 62 12.58 17.73 -14.21
CA VAL A 62 13.21 19.04 -14.01
C VAL A 62 14.74 18.93 -13.95
N ILE A 63 15.27 17.94 -13.23
CA ILE A 63 16.72 17.70 -13.16
C ILE A 63 17.29 17.40 -14.54
N VAL A 64 16.63 16.53 -15.31
CA VAL A 64 17.05 16.18 -16.67
C VAL A 64 17.05 17.39 -17.60
N THR A 65 16.03 18.25 -17.53
CA THR A 65 16.00 19.49 -18.33
C THR A 65 17.09 20.48 -17.93
N LEU A 66 17.33 20.68 -16.63
CA LEU A 66 18.39 21.57 -16.16
C LEU A 66 19.78 21.10 -16.59
N ILE A 67 20.02 19.79 -16.53
CA ILE A 67 21.27 19.19 -17.04
C ILE A 67 21.37 19.42 -18.55
N LYS A 68 20.32 19.13 -19.31
CA LYS A 68 20.30 19.33 -20.76
C LYS A 68 20.61 20.78 -21.15
N ASP A 69 20.00 21.74 -20.47
CA ASP A 69 20.20 23.17 -20.75
C ASP A 69 21.63 23.60 -20.40
N ALA A 70 22.17 23.15 -19.26
CA ALA A 70 23.56 23.42 -18.89
C ALA A 70 24.56 22.87 -19.92
N PHE A 71 24.34 21.67 -20.45
CA PHE A 71 25.17 21.10 -21.51
C PHE A 71 25.00 21.84 -22.84
N SER A 72 23.79 22.30 -23.17
CA SER A 72 23.52 23.09 -24.38
C SER A 72 24.14 24.48 -24.34
N THR A 73 24.42 25.04 -23.17
CA THR A 73 25.12 26.33 -23.04
C THR A 73 26.64 26.22 -23.08
N LEU A 74 27.18 25.00 -22.98
CA LEU A 74 28.63 24.74 -22.94
C LEU A 74 29.22 24.27 -24.28
N PHE A 75 28.37 23.90 -25.25
CA PHE A 75 28.73 23.51 -26.62
C PHE A 75 28.06 24.46 -27.63
#